data_AF-A0A653SUX1-F1
#
_entry.id   AF-A0A653SUX1-F1
#
_cell.length_a   1.000
_cell.length_b   1.000
_cell.length_c   1.000
_cell.angle_alpha   90.00
_cell.angle_beta   90.00
_cell.angle_gamma   90.00
#
_symmetry.space_group_name_H-M   'P 1'
#
loop_
_entity.id
_entity.type
_entity.pdbx_description
1 polymer ?
#
loop_
_entity_poly.entity_id
_entity_poly.type
_entity_poly.pdbx_seq_one_letter_code
_entity_poly.pdbx_strand_id
1 'polypeptide(L)' 'MFRALKEWYKGKTVETGGYNAPGILTLPKRHIEYHWTARFARSLVGFYLKHWQWVWGSAIAIVGIYVAYLAIPRGQ' A
#
# COMPACT_ATOMS: atom_id res chain seq x y z
N MET A 1 19.01 -2.98 -1.80
CA MET A 1 17.59 -3.38 -1.71
C MET A 1 16.69 -2.25 -1.21
N PHE A 2 16.92 -1.65 -0.02
CA PHE A 2 16.11 -0.53 0.50
C PHE A 2 15.98 0.70 -0.42
N ARG A 3 17.01 1.03 -1.21
CA ARG A 3 16.98 2.16 -2.14
C ARG A 3 15.96 1.97 -3.27
N ALA A 4 15.92 0.78 -3.88
CA ALA A 4 14.94 0.45 -4.91
C ALA A 4 13.50 0.49 -4.37
N LEU A 5 13.30 0.04 -3.13
CA LEU A 5 12.00 0.15 -2.46
C LEU A 5 11.60 1.61 -2.22
N LYS A 6 12.56 2.46 -1.86
CA LYS A 6 12.35 3.90 -1.62
C LYS A 6 12.01 4.65 -2.91
N GLU A 7 12.68 4.33 -4.01
CA GLU A 7 12.38 4.87 -5.35
C GLU A 7 11.02 4.40 -5.84
N TRP A 8 10.71 3.11 -5.65
CA TRP A 8 9.41 2.54 -5.99
C TRP A 8 8.28 3.17 -5.16
N TYR A 9 8.50 3.43 -3.87
CA TYR A 9 7.52 4.02 -2.96
C TYR A 9 7.34 5.53 -3.14
N LYS A 10 8.40 6.27 -3.51
CA LYS A 10 8.33 7.71 -3.79
C LYS A 10 7.73 8.02 -5.17
N GLY A 11 7.70 7.06 -6.10
CA GLY A 11 7.35 7.31 -7.49
C GLY A 11 8.43 8.10 -8.22
N LYS A 12 8.45 8.05 -9.55
CA LYS A 12 9.34 8.90 -10.35
C LYS A 12 8.60 10.20 -10.68
N THR A 13 9.23 11.33 -10.38
CA THR A 13 8.79 12.63 -10.88
C THR A 13 9.12 12.70 -12.36
N VAL A 14 8.10 12.52 -13.22
CA VAL A 14 8.25 12.70 -14.65
C VAL A 14 7.83 14.13 -14.96
N GLU A 15 8.75 14.93 -15.47
CA GLU A 15 8.42 16.26 -15.97
C GLU A 15 7.86 16.08 -17.38
N THR A 16 6.53 16.14 -17.51
CA THR A 16 5.90 16.20 -18.83
C THR A 16 6.30 17.52 -19.47
N GLY A 17 7.08 17.43 -20.55
CA GLY A 17 7.66 18.58 -21.26
C GLY A 17 6.59 19.62 -21.59
N GLY A 18 6.85 20.87 -21.17
CA GLY A 18 6.09 22.02 -21.64
C GLY A 18 6.37 22.25 -23.11
N TYR A 19 5.34 22.36 -23.94
CA TYR A 19 5.47 22.81 -25.32
C TYR A 19 5.80 24.30 -25.29
N ASN A 20 7.00 24.68 -25.71
CA ASN A 20 7.35 26.07 -25.99
C ASN A 20 6.73 26.47 -27.34
N ALA A 21 5.49 26.92 -27.33
CA ALA A 21 4.91 27.68 -28.43
C ALA A 21 5.11 29.19 -28.16
N PRO A 22 5.54 30.00 -29.14
CA PRO A 22 5.77 31.42 -28.93
C PRO A 22 4.44 32.12 -28.60
N GLY A 23 4.24 32.47 -27.32
CA GLY A 23 3.09 33.24 -26.84
C GLY A 23 2.21 32.55 -25.77
N ILE A 24 2.40 31.27 -25.47
CA ILE A 24 1.65 30.56 -24.43
C ILE A 24 2.61 29.94 -23.43
N LEU A 25 2.71 30.55 -22.23
CA LEU A 25 3.49 30.03 -21.12
C LEU A 25 2.70 28.90 -20.43
N THR A 26 2.71 27.69 -21.01
CA THR A 26 2.19 26.51 -20.30
C THR A 26 3.22 26.12 -19.24
N LEU A 27 2.92 26.46 -17.98
CA LEU A 27 3.70 26.03 -16.82
C LEU A 27 3.90 24.49 -16.89
N PRO A 28 5.14 23.98 -16.74
CA PRO A 28 5.40 22.55 -16.78
C PRO A 28 4.58 21.87 -15.69
N LYS A 29 3.60 21.08 -16.11
CA LYS A 29 2.70 20.38 -15.19
C LYS A 29 3.48 19.19 -14.63
N ARG A 30 4.10 19.40 -13.48
CA ARG A 30 4.86 18.37 -12.77
C ARG A 30 3.89 17.33 -12.23
N HIS A 31 3.70 16.25 -12.98
CA HIS A 31 2.87 15.13 -12.55
C HIS A 31 3.74 14.04 -11.96
N ILE A 32 3.43 13.66 -10.72
CA ILE A 32 4.10 12.54 -10.08
C ILE A 32 3.38 11.27 -10.52
N GLU A 33 3.95 10.55 -11.47
CA GLU A 33 3.50 9.21 -11.84
C GLU A 33 3.95 8.22 -10.77
N TYR A 34 3.04 7.93 -9.84
CA TYR A 34 3.20 6.82 -8.91
C TYR A 34 2.85 5.52 -9.63
N HIS A 35 3.70 4.51 -9.50
CA HIS A 35 3.29 3.14 -9.83
C HIS A 35 2.06 2.78 -8.99
N TRP A 36 1.00 2.30 -9.65
CA TRP A 36 -0.27 1.93 -9.01
C TRP A 36 -0.10 0.99 -7.80
N THR A 37 0.91 0.11 -7.85
CA THR A 37 1.29 -0.79 -6.76
C THR A 37 1.79 -0.07 -5.51
N ALA A 38 2.52 1.05 -5.66
CA ALA A 38 2.99 1.85 -4.53
C ALA A 38 1.84 2.61 -3.86
N ARG A 39 0.83 3.03 -4.64
CA ARG A 39 -0.41 3.62 -4.12
C ARG A 39 -1.22 2.59 -3.34
N PHE A 40 -1.32 1.36 -3.86
CA PHE A 40 -1.98 0.25 -3.18
C PHE A 40 -1.29 -0.10 -1.86
N ALA A 41 0.05 -0.21 -1.86
CA ALA A 41 0.83 -0.47 -0.65
C ALA A 41 0.63 0.61 0.42
N ARG A 42 0.62 1.90 0.04
CA ARG A 42 0.29 3.01 0.97
C ARG A 42 -1.10 2.88 1.56
N SER A 43 -2.08 2.57 0.73
CA SER A 43 -3.47 2.42 1.18
C SER A 43 -3.60 1.22 2.12
N LEU A 44 -2.91 0.12 1.83
CA LEU A 44 -2.92 -1.10 2.63
C LEU A 44 -2.21 -0.91 3.98
N VAL A 45 -1.07 -0.22 4.00
CA VAL A 45 -0.35 0.14 5.23
C VAL A 45 -1.16 1.12 6.06
N GLY A 46 -1.79 2.13 5.44
CA GLY A 46 -2.66 3.08 6.13
C GLY A 46 -3.91 2.39 6.71
N PHE A 47 -4.51 1.47 5.96
CA PHE A 47 -5.62 0.64 6.43
C PHE A 47 -5.19 -0.24 7.61
N TYR A 48 -4.05 -0.92 7.49
CA TYR A 48 -3.48 -1.72 8.56
C TYR A 48 -3.21 -0.89 9.81
N LEU A 49 -2.53 0.26 9.71
CA LEU A 49 -2.29 1.16 10.85
C LEU A 49 -3.56 1.73 11.48
N LYS A 50 -4.65 1.88 10.71
CA LYS A 50 -5.93 2.36 11.23
C LYS A 50 -6.72 1.26 11.92
N HIS A 51 -6.63 0.03 11.42
CA HIS A 51 -7.46 -1.10 11.84
C HIS A 51 -6.67 -2.24 12.49
N TRP A 52 -5.40 -2.03 12.85
CA TRP A 52 -4.52 -3.07 13.39
C TRP A 52 -5.14 -3.79 14.60
N GLN A 53 -5.84 -3.05 15.47
CA GLN A 53 -6.54 -3.62 16.63
C GLN A 53 -7.56 -4.69 16.23
N TRP A 54 -8.32 -4.44 15.16
CA TRP A 54 -9.30 -5.37 14.63
C TRP A 54 -8.64 -6.55 13.93
N VAL A 55 -7.55 -6.31 13.18
CA VAL A 55 -6.79 -7.37 12.51
C VAL A 55 -6.25 -8.37 13.54
N TRP A 56 -5.63 -7.88 14.61
CA TRP A 56 -5.11 -8.74 15.67
C TRP A 56 -6.22 -9.39 16.50
N GLY A 57 -7.30 -8.67 16.81
CA GLY A 57 -8.45 -9.24 17.51
C GLY A 57 -9.09 -10.40 16.75
N SER A 58 -9.34 -10.24 15.45
CA SER A 58 -9.84 -11.32 14.59
C SER A 58 -8.85 -12.46 14.44
N ALA A 59 -7.55 -12.16 14.29
CA ALA A 59 -6.51 -13.20 14.19
C ALA A 59 -6.46 -14.07 15.46
N ILE A 60 -6.48 -13.45 16.64
CA ILE A 60 -6.48 -14.17 17.92
C ILE A 60 -7.75 -15.01 18.06
N ALA A 61 -8.92 -14.48 17.70
CA ALA A 61 -10.18 -15.22 17.75
C ALA A 61 -10.15 -16.46 16.83
N ILE A 62 -9.67 -16.31 15.59
CA ILE A 62 -9.53 -17.41 14.63
C ILE A 62 -8.56 -18.47 15.16
N VAL A 63 -7.40 -18.06 15.70
CA VAL A 63 -6.43 -18.97 16.29
C VAL A 63 -7.03 -19.70 17.50
N GLY A 64 -7.76 -18.99 18.36
CA GLY A 64 -8.45 -19.60 19.51
C GLY A 64 -9.47 -20.65 19.09
N ILE A 65 -10.29 -20.35 18.07
CA ILE A 65 -11.24 -21.32 17.49
C ILE A 65 -10.51 -22.50 16.86
N TYR A 66 -9.42 -22.25 16.14
CA TYR A 66 -8.63 -23.31 15.50
C TYR A 66 -8.00 -24.26 16.53
N VAL A 67 -7.43 -23.71 17.60
CA VAL A 67 -6.88 -24.50 18.72
C VAL A 67 -8.00 -25.27 19.42
N ALA A 68 -9.14 -24.64 19.69
CA ALA A 68 -10.30 -25.32 20.27
C ALA A 68 -10.78 -26.47 19.39
N TYR A 69 -10.84 -26.27 18.06
CA TYR A 69 -11.21 -27.31 17.10
C TYR A 69 -10.25 -28.51 17.13
N LEU A 70 -8.94 -28.27 17.26
CA LEU A 70 -7.94 -29.33 17.41
C LEU A 70 -8.01 -30.01 18.78
N ALA A 71 -8.39 -29.28 19.82
CA ALA A 71 -8.50 -29.78 21.19
C ALA A 71 -9.77 -30.60 21.44
N ILE A 72 -10.78 -30.52 20.56
CA ILE A 72 -11.94 -31.41 20.63
C ILE A 72 -11.46 -32.84 20.34
N PRO A 73 -11.50 -33.76 21.32
CA PRO A 73 -11.19 -35.15 21.07
C PRO A 73 -12.24 -35.68 20.09
N ARG A 74 -11.81 -35.98 18.86
CA ARG A 74 -12.65 -36.74 17.94
C ARG A 74 -12.72 -38.14 18.52
N GLY A 75 -13.81 -38.43 19.23
CA GLY A 75 -14.06 -39.75 19.79
C GLY A 75 -13.84 -40.81 18.71
N GLN A 76 -12.83 -41.65 18.95
CA GLN A 76 -12.81 -43.03 18.48
C GLN A 76 -13.66 -43.86 19.45
#